data_AF-A0A7S2GHI1-F1
#
_entry.id   AF-A0A7S2GHI1-F1
#
_cell.length_a   1.000
_cell.length_b   1.000
_cell.length_c   1.000
_cell.angle_alpha   90.00
_cell.angle_beta   90.00
_cell.angle_gamma   90.00
#
_symmetry.space_group_name_H-M   'P 1'
#
loop_
_entity.id
_entity.type
_entity.pdbx_description
1 polymer ?
#
loop_
_entity_poly.entity_id
_entity_poly.type
_entity_poly.pdbx_seq_one_letter_code
_entity_poly.pdbx_strand_id
1 'polypeptide(L)'
;AALPESFFAGERSFVLTGGTGALGVLSARWMADHGAGHLALLSSSGRPPPDAHQVFQQLTKLEGLQVTVCQCDVQDGARMAACFQELRGTLPPVRGVLHAAGRLNDHMFEYLEPEHL
;
A
#
# COMPACT_ATOMS: atom_id res chain seq x y z
N ALA A 1 -19.74 10.02 -3.60
CA ALA A 1 -20.69 8.88 -3.62
C ALA A 1 -20.03 7.71 -2.92
N ALA A 2 -20.77 6.91 -2.16
CA ALA A 2 -20.23 5.68 -1.56
C ALA A 2 -19.80 4.70 -2.67
N LEU A 3 -18.72 3.96 -2.45
CA LEU A 3 -18.30 2.89 -3.36
C LEU A 3 -19.35 1.76 -3.31
N PRO A 4 -19.66 1.10 -4.44
CA PRO A 4 -20.52 -0.08 -4.40
C PRO A 4 -19.87 -1.18 -3.56
N GLU A 5 -20.66 -2.01 -2.87
CA GLU A 5 -20.16 -3.08 -2.00
C GLU A 5 -19.23 -4.04 -2.76
N SER A 6 -19.46 -4.25 -4.06
CA SER A 6 -18.65 -5.12 -4.92
C SER A 6 -17.44 -4.42 -5.55
N PHE A 7 -17.06 -3.22 -5.09
CA PHE A 7 -16.00 -2.44 -5.74
C PHE A 7 -14.65 -3.18 -5.77
N PHE A 8 -14.32 -3.87 -4.67
CA PHE A 8 -13.05 -4.58 -4.51
C PHE A 8 -13.07 -6.00 -5.08
N ALA A 9 -14.25 -6.60 -5.25
CA ALA A 9 -14.41 -7.97 -5.69
C ALA A 9 -14.07 -8.22 -7.17
N GLY A 10 -13.66 -9.46 -7.47
CA GLY A 10 -13.38 -9.96 -8.82
C GLY A 10 -11.91 -9.85 -9.24
N GLU A 11 -11.65 -10.13 -10.52
CA GLU A 11 -10.32 -10.14 -11.14
C GLU A 11 -9.76 -8.72 -11.33
N ARG A 12 -9.32 -8.10 -10.23
CA ARG A 12 -8.71 -6.76 -10.20
C ARG A 12 -7.71 -6.67 -9.06
N SER A 13 -6.76 -5.75 -9.20
CA SER A 13 -5.77 -5.48 -8.16
C SER A 13 -5.81 -4.02 -7.70
N PHE A 14 -5.28 -3.78 -6.50
CA PHE A 14 -5.15 -2.44 -5.95
C PHE A 14 -3.72 -2.22 -5.44
N VAL A 15 -3.20 -1.02 -5.69
CA VAL A 15 -1.84 -0.63 -5.30
C VAL A 15 -1.92 0.32 -4.11
N LEU A 16 -1.20 0.02 -3.03
CA LEU A 16 -1.13 0.83 -1.83
C LEU A 16 0.31 1.34 -1.66
N THR A 17 0.54 2.65 -1.83
CA THR A 17 1.83 3.24 -1.43
C THR A 17 1.85 3.44 0.08
N GLY A 18 3.01 3.29 0.71
CA GLY A 18 3.09 3.16 2.17
C GLY A 18 2.32 1.93 2.68
N GLY A 19 2.10 0.92 1.82
CA GLY A 19 1.18 -0.18 2.06
C GLY A 19 1.59 -1.11 3.21
N THR A 20 2.86 -1.09 3.61
CA THR A 20 3.36 -1.84 4.78
C THR A 20 3.35 -1.03 6.08
N GLY A 21 3.07 0.28 6.02
CA GLY A 21 2.93 1.14 7.20
C GLY A 21 1.58 0.96 7.91
N ALA A 22 1.42 1.58 9.08
CA ALA A 22 0.25 1.41 9.94
C ALA A 22 -1.09 1.64 9.20
N LEU A 23 -1.25 2.80 8.54
CA LEU A 23 -2.45 3.11 7.76
C LEU A 23 -2.61 2.21 6.52
N GLY A 24 -1.51 1.92 5.84
CA GLY A 24 -1.51 1.08 4.63
C GLY A 24 -2.02 -0.34 4.93
N VAL A 25 -1.51 -0.95 6.00
CA VAL A 25 -1.89 -2.31 6.39
C VAL A 25 -3.33 -2.38 6.91
N LEU A 26 -3.77 -1.39 7.69
CA LEU A 26 -5.18 -1.31 8.13
C LEU A 26 -6.13 -1.11 6.95
N SER A 27 -5.75 -0.27 5.98
CA SER A 27 -6.52 -0.07 4.76
C SER A 27 -6.57 -1.34 3.92
N ALA A 28 -5.43 -2.03 3.77
CA ALA A 28 -5.35 -3.32 3.07
C ALA A 28 -6.26 -4.37 3.73
N ARG A 29 -6.26 -4.43 5.06
CA ARG A 29 -7.14 -5.31 5.82
C ARG A 29 -8.61 -4.99 5.57
N TRP A 30 -8.97 -3.72 5.68
CA TRP A 30 -10.33 -3.26 5.39
C TRP A 30 -10.75 -3.61 3.96
N MET A 31 -9.90 -3.40 2.96
CA MET A 31 -10.18 -3.77 1.57
C MET A 31 -10.36 -5.28 1.39
N ALA A 32 -9.55 -6.10 2.06
CA ALA A 32 -9.67 -7.56 2.04
C ALA A 32 -11.00 -8.02 2.67
N ASP A 33 -11.38 -7.44 3.81
CA ASP A 33 -12.68 -7.70 4.46
C ASP A 33 -13.88 -7.30 3.55
N HIS A 34 -13.65 -6.43 2.55
CA HIS A 34 -14.63 -6.03 1.52
C HIS A 34 -14.42 -6.73 0.16
N GLY A 35 -13.66 -7.82 0.12
CA GLY A 35 -13.57 -8.72 -1.03
C GLY A 35 -12.41 -8.44 -1.99
N ALA A 36 -11.42 -7.63 -1.62
CA ALA A 36 -10.19 -7.50 -2.42
C ALA A 36 -9.43 -8.85 -2.43
N GLY A 37 -9.20 -9.39 -3.63
CA GLY A 37 -8.41 -10.62 -3.80
C GLY A 37 -6.92 -10.39 -4.07
N HIS A 38 -6.53 -9.21 -4.57
CA HIS A 38 -5.15 -8.92 -4.97
C HIS A 38 -4.72 -7.52 -4.53
N LEU A 39 -3.70 -7.45 -3.67
CA LEU A 39 -3.15 -6.19 -3.14
C LEU A 39 -1.65 -6.12 -3.38
N ALA A 40 -1.18 -5.00 -3.94
CA ALA A 40 0.23 -4.67 -4.07
C ALA A 40 0.60 -3.60 -3.03
N LEU A 41 1.43 -3.96 -2.05
CA LEU A 41 1.89 -3.07 -0.99
C LEU A 41 3.27 -2.52 -1.32
N LEU A 42 3.34 -1.25 -1.69
CA LEU A 42 4.56 -0.54 -2.01
C LEU A 42 5.06 0.22 -0.78
N SER A 43 6.35 0.12 -0.50
CA SER A 43 7.01 0.91 0.54
C SER A 43 8.50 1.00 0.28
N SER A 44 9.14 2.09 0.72
CA SER A 44 10.59 2.28 0.56
C SER A 44 11.40 1.23 1.34
N SER A 45 10.93 0.82 2.50
CA SER A 45 11.56 -0.22 3.33
C SER A 45 11.27 -1.65 2.88
N GLY A 46 10.17 -1.88 2.14
CA GLY A 46 9.69 -3.22 1.78
C GLY A 46 9.21 -4.07 2.97
N ARG A 47 9.19 -3.53 4.20
CA ARG A 47 8.87 -4.27 5.41
C ARG A 47 8.02 -3.43 6.37
N PRO A 48 7.08 -4.05 7.11
CA PRO A 48 6.29 -3.33 8.08
C PRO A 48 7.16 -2.86 9.26
N PRO A 49 6.90 -1.66 9.82
CA PRO A 49 7.45 -1.25 11.11
C PRO A 49 6.92 -2.14 12.26
N PRO A 50 7.54 -2.10 13.46
CA PRO A 50 7.17 -2.97 14.58
C PRO A 50 5.70 -2.91 15.00
N ASP A 51 5.12 -1.71 14.99
CA ASP A 51 3.72 -1.42 15.32
C ASP A 51 2.73 -1.99 14.29
N ALA A 52 3.12 -2.11 13.03
CA ALA A 52 2.31 -2.70 11.96
C ALA A 52 2.55 -4.21 11.75
N HIS A 53 3.58 -4.79 12.38
CA HIS A 53 4.05 -6.15 12.09
C HIS A 53 2.99 -7.22 12.31
N GLN A 54 2.27 -7.16 13.43
CA GLN A 54 1.23 -8.13 13.77
C GLN A 54 0.09 -8.12 12.74
N VAL A 55 -0.41 -6.93 12.39
CA VAL A 55 -1.51 -6.79 11.43
C VAL A 55 -1.06 -7.23 10.03
N PHE A 56 0.17 -6.88 9.63
CA PHE A 56 0.73 -7.31 8.35
C PHE A 56 0.82 -8.85 8.27
N GLN A 57 1.29 -9.53 9.32
CA GLN A 57 1.32 -10.99 9.35
C GLN A 57 -0.06 -11.63 9.28
N GLN A 58 -1.07 -11.02 9.90
CA GLN A 58 -2.44 -11.52 9.83
C GLN A 58 -3.00 -11.34 8.41
N LEU A 59 -2.75 -10.18 7.80
CA LEU A 59 -3.15 -9.86 6.43
C LEU A 59 -2.60 -10.87 5.42
N THR A 60 -1.29 -11.14 5.46
CA THR A 60 -0.64 -12.05 4.48
C THR A 60 -1.04 -13.52 4.63
N LYS A 61 -1.72 -13.88 5.73
CA LYS A 61 -2.24 -15.23 5.99
C LYS A 61 -3.73 -15.37 5.66
N LEU A 62 -4.40 -14.30 5.23
CA LEU A 62 -5.81 -14.38 4.85
C LEU A 62 -5.98 -15.26 3.62
N GLU A 63 -6.87 -16.26 3.74
CA GLU A 63 -7.25 -17.08 2.59
C GLU A 63 -7.97 -16.24 1.54
N GLY A 64 -7.69 -16.53 0.27
CA GLY A 64 -8.29 -15.79 -0.85
C GLY A 64 -7.68 -14.41 -1.11
N LEU A 65 -6.69 -13.97 -0.32
CA LEU A 65 -5.96 -12.73 -0.55
C LEU A 65 -4.52 -13.03 -1.01
N GLN A 66 -4.16 -12.51 -2.18
CA GLN A 66 -2.78 -12.43 -2.65
C GLN A 66 -2.19 -11.07 -2.30
N VAL A 67 -1.17 -11.05 -1.44
CA VAL A 67 -0.41 -9.85 -1.10
C VAL A 67 0.95 -9.89 -1.79
N THR A 68 1.21 -8.91 -2.65
CA THR A 68 2.51 -8.69 -3.29
C THR A 68 3.18 -7.49 -2.62
N VAL A 69 4.35 -7.67 -2.02
CA VAL A 69 5.11 -6.55 -1.45
C VAL A 69 6.19 -6.11 -2.43
N CYS A 70 6.21 -4.82 -2.74
CA CYS A 70 7.22 -4.23 -3.59
C CYS A 70 8.03 -3.20 -2.78
N GLN A 71 9.34 -3.42 -2.70
CA GLN A 71 10.25 -2.40 -2.22
C GLN A 71 10.41 -1.33 -3.31
N CYS A 72 9.84 -0.15 -3.07
CA CYS A 72 9.82 0.97 -3.99
C CYS A 72 9.63 2.26 -3.20
N ASP A 73 10.55 3.21 -3.38
CA ASP A 73 10.32 4.59 -2.99
C ASP A 73 9.40 5.25 -4.03
N VAL A 74 8.39 5.98 -3.57
CA VAL A 74 7.47 6.72 -4.45
C VAL A 74 8.14 7.93 -5.11
N GLN A 75 9.25 8.41 -4.55
CA GLN A 75 10.06 9.48 -5.12
C GLN A 75 10.93 8.99 -6.29
N ASP A 76 11.19 7.67 -6.39
CA ASP A 76 11.93 7.07 -7.50
C ASP A 76 10.99 6.70 -8.65
N GLY A 77 10.85 7.61 -9.61
CA GLY A 77 10.00 7.41 -10.78
C GLY A 77 10.40 6.21 -11.65
N ALA A 78 11.70 5.91 -11.76
CA ALA A 78 12.17 4.79 -12.55
C ALA A 78 11.84 3.45 -11.89
N ARG A 79 12.05 3.34 -10.57
CA ARG A 79 11.67 2.15 -9.80
C ARG A 79 10.16 1.96 -9.77
N MET A 80 9.37 3.04 -9.66
CA MET A 80 7.91 2.99 -9.76
C MET A 80 7.47 2.43 -11.12
N ALA A 81 8.06 2.89 -12.23
CA ALA A 81 7.74 2.37 -13.56
C ALA A 81 8.05 0.87 -13.68
N ALA A 82 9.21 0.43 -13.19
CA ALA A 82 9.60 -0.98 -13.18
C ALA A 82 8.64 -1.83 -12.32
N CYS A 83 8.29 -1.35 -11.12
CA CYS A 83 7.34 -2.03 -10.25
C CYS A 83 5.97 -2.20 -10.93
N PHE A 84 5.43 -1.15 -11.55
CA PHE A 84 4.17 -1.27 -12.29
C PHE A 84 4.26 -2.19 -13.52
N GLN A 85 5.42 -2.30 -14.15
CA GLN A 85 5.65 -3.28 -15.21
C GLN A 85 5.61 -4.72 -14.67
N GLU A 86 6.27 -4.99 -13.55
CA GLU A 86 6.24 -6.28 -12.84
C GLU A 86 4.80 -6.65 -12.43
N LEU A 87 4.05 -5.71 -11.85
CA LEU A 87 2.67 -5.93 -11.39
C LEU A 87 1.72 -6.24 -12.55
N ARG A 88 1.86 -5.58 -13.70
CA ARG A 88 1.04 -5.88 -14.89
C ARG A 88 1.24 -7.29 -15.43
N GLY A 89 2.41 -7.89 -15.21
CA GLY A 89 2.71 -9.26 -15.62
C GLY A 89 2.27 -10.34 -14.62
N THR A 90 1.91 -9.96 -13.39
CA THR A 90 1.72 -10.89 -12.27
C THR A 90 0.36 -10.80 -11.59
N LEU A 91 -0.33 -9.66 -11.69
CA LEU A 91 -1.63 -9.43 -11.06
C LEU A 91 -2.73 -9.10 -12.10
N PRO A 92 -4.01 -9.27 -11.75
CA PRO A 92 -5.11 -8.74 -12.55
C PRO A 92 -5.01 -7.21 -12.72
N PRO A 93 -5.78 -6.60 -13.65
CA PRO A 93 -5.70 -5.17 -13.93
C PRO A 93 -5.85 -4.29 -12.68
N VAL A 94 -4.96 -3.31 -12.54
CA VAL A 94 -5.00 -2.34 -11.43
C VAL A 94 -6.24 -1.47 -11.57
N ARG A 95 -7.15 -1.53 -10.60
CA ARG A 95 -8.41 -0.76 -10.63
C ARG A 95 -8.38 0.50 -9.77
N GLY A 96 -7.45 0.59 -8.82
CA GLY A 96 -7.30 1.75 -7.97
C GLY A 96 -5.95 1.81 -7.27
N VAL A 97 -5.63 3.01 -6.80
CA VAL A 97 -4.45 3.31 -5.99
C VAL A 97 -4.91 3.99 -4.71
N LEU A 98 -4.39 3.55 -3.57
CA LEU A 98 -4.48 4.25 -2.30
C LEU A 98 -3.09 4.76 -1.93
N HIS A 99 -2.97 6.06 -1.74
CA HIS A 99 -1.70 6.68 -1.38
C HIS A 99 -1.64 6.90 0.14
N ALA A 100 -0.99 5.98 0.85
CA ALA A 100 -0.73 6.09 2.28
C ALA A 100 0.77 6.29 2.58
N ALA A 101 1.59 6.52 1.54
CA ALA A 101 2.97 6.93 1.74
C ALA A 101 2.98 8.33 2.36
N GLY A 102 3.72 8.48 3.45
CA GLY A 102 3.87 9.73 4.16
C GLY A 102 4.81 9.53 5.33
N ARG A 103 5.51 10.60 5.70
CA ARG A 103 6.30 10.66 6.92
C ARG A 103 5.85 11.89 7.69
N LEU A 104 5.76 11.74 8.99
CA LEU A 104 5.62 12.88 9.89
C LEU A 104 7.01 13.39 10.22
N ASN A 105 7.16 14.70 10.21
CA ASN A 105 8.36 15.39 10.65
C ASN A 105 7.93 16.62 11.43
N ASP A 106 7.57 16.39 12.70
CA ASP A 106 6.93 17.40 13.53
C ASP A 106 7.97 18.39 14.07
N HIS A 107 7.82 19.66 13.71
CA HIS A 107 8.64 20.77 14.19
C HIS A 107 7.75 21.94 14.63
N MET A 108 8.19 22.70 15.64
CA MET A 108 7.61 24.03 15.87
C MET A 108 7.93 24.91 14.66
N PHE A 109 7.02 25.83 14.32
CA PHE A 109 7.17 26.68 13.13
C PHE A 109 8.49 27.47 13.13
N GLU A 110 8.94 27.92 14.30
CA GLU A 110 10.23 28.61 14.47
C GLU A 110 11.48 27.75 14.17
N TYR A 111 11.33 26.42 14.12
CA TYR A 111 12.40 25.45 13.82
C TYR A 111 12.15 24.65 12.53
N LEU A 112 11.18 25.09 11.70
CA LEU A 112 10.87 24.43 10.45
C LEU A 112 11.79 24.94 9.33
N GLU A 113 12.82 24.15 9.01
CA GLU A 113 13.75 24.42 7.90
C GLU A 113 13.28 23.75 6.60
N PRO A 114 13.73 24.23 5.41
CA PRO A 114 13.34 23.64 4.12
C PRO A 114 13.64 22.14 3.98
N GLU A 115 14.66 21.64 4.67
CA GLU A 115 15.02 20.21 4.69
C GLU A 115 14.03 19.33 5.47
N HIS A 116 13.14 19.94 6.25
CA HIS A 116 12.09 19.27 7.00
C HIS A 116 10.79 19.09 6.20
N LEU A 117 10.68 19.68 5.01
CA LEU A 117 9.55 19.63 4.08
C LEU A 117 9.76 18.59 2.97
#